data_AF-A0A955JC70-F1
#
_entry.id   AF-A0A955JC70-F1
#
_cell.length_a   1.000
_cell.length_b   1.000
_cell.length_c   1.000
_cell.angle_alpha   90.00
_cell.angle_beta   90.00
_cell.angle_gamma   90.00
#
_symmetry.space_group_name_H-M   'P 1'
#
loop_
_entity.id
_entity.type
_entity.pdbx_description
1 polymer ?
#
loop_
_entity_poly.entity_id
_entity_poly.type
_entity_poly.pdbx_seq_one_letter_code
_entity_poly.pdbx_strand_id
1 'polypeptide(L)'
;MSAVDAAAVEQHENEVVIDRGAVMERYRIEPESIEQIFVVARAPSDYGDLVCSLRVDTDLPLRAGHSGLVFAGSHGGVRYGEAVAILASGRRVAMRTVASESGFDLVLPAGEFDDRSFPITIDPLISTISIAGTSIDKIMPDVAFLRDPTGSRDLFLEVNVEVFSAVDHDIAATILDSGGAAIGSFYVDISTESWTAARIAAHQPATALQIPFGHFLVVAERTPQGGGARGI
;
A
#
# COMPACT_ATOMS: atom_id res chain seq x y z
N MET A 1 6.18 -27.62 -19.29
CA MET A 1 6.20 -26.15 -19.19
C MET A 1 5.13 -25.65 -20.16
N SER A 2 3.89 -25.50 -19.67
CA SER A 2 2.77 -25.09 -20.52
C SER A 2 2.83 -23.58 -20.67
N ALA A 3 2.78 -23.09 -21.91
CA ALA A 3 2.62 -21.67 -22.18
C ALA A 3 1.33 -21.18 -21.53
N VAL A 4 1.43 -20.15 -20.71
CA VAL A 4 0.27 -19.37 -20.27
C VAL A 4 -0.13 -18.56 -21.50
N ASP A 5 -1.29 -18.84 -22.07
CA ASP A 5 -1.81 -18.09 -23.21
C ASP A 5 -1.92 -16.61 -22.80
N ALA A 6 -1.57 -15.69 -23.70
CA ALA A 6 -1.62 -14.27 -23.40
C ALA A 6 -3.09 -13.85 -23.24
N ALA A 7 -3.51 -13.62 -21.99
CA ALA A 7 -4.85 -13.13 -21.67
C ALA A 7 -5.13 -11.82 -22.43
N ALA A 8 -6.35 -11.66 -22.95
CA ALA A 8 -6.77 -10.41 -23.54
C ALA A 8 -6.82 -9.33 -22.44
N VAL A 9 -6.13 -8.22 -22.67
CA VAL A 9 -6.06 -7.08 -21.74
C VAL A 9 -6.79 -5.90 -22.35
N GLU A 10 -7.79 -5.39 -21.64
CA GLU A 10 -8.51 -4.16 -21.97
C GLU A 10 -8.20 -3.11 -20.91
N GLN A 11 -7.88 -1.89 -21.35
CA GLN A 11 -7.59 -0.77 -20.45
C GLN A 11 -8.61 0.35 -20.67
N HIS A 12 -9.19 0.79 -19.56
CA HIS A 12 -10.01 1.99 -19.42
C HIS A 12 -9.29 2.98 -18.49
N GLU A 13 -9.76 4.23 -18.39
CA GLU A 13 -9.08 5.29 -17.62
C GLU A 13 -8.58 4.84 -16.24
N ASN A 14 -9.47 4.26 -15.42
CA ASN A 14 -9.18 3.83 -14.05
C ASN A 14 -9.39 2.33 -13.83
N GLU A 15 -9.46 1.54 -14.91
CA GLU A 15 -9.72 0.10 -14.82
C GLU A 15 -8.90 -0.69 -15.85
N VAL A 16 -8.25 -1.76 -15.40
CA VAL A 16 -7.61 -2.75 -16.28
C VAL A 16 -8.37 -4.06 -16.16
N VAL A 17 -8.84 -4.60 -17.27
CA VAL A 17 -9.60 -5.84 -17.33
C VAL A 17 -8.75 -6.90 -18.04
N ILE A 18 -8.63 -8.08 -17.42
CA ILE A 18 -7.86 -9.21 -17.93
C ILE A 18 -8.78 -10.44 -18.00
N ASP A 19 -9.01 -10.94 -19.21
CA ASP A 19 -9.77 -12.18 -19.40
C ASP A 19 -8.87 -13.40 -19.14
N ARG A 20 -9.07 -14.06 -17.98
CA ARG A 20 -8.38 -15.30 -17.58
C ARG A 20 -9.18 -16.55 -17.98
N GLY A 21 -10.16 -16.42 -18.87
CA GLY A 21 -11.02 -17.49 -19.37
C GLY A 21 -12.21 -17.77 -18.45
N ALA A 22 -12.02 -18.58 -17.40
CA ALA A 22 -13.09 -18.92 -16.46
C ALA A 22 -13.38 -17.80 -15.44
N VAL A 23 -12.43 -16.86 -15.30
CA VAL A 23 -12.47 -15.75 -14.37
C VAL A 23 -12.12 -14.48 -15.13
N MET A 24 -12.88 -13.42 -14.91
CA MET A 24 -12.49 -12.08 -15.33
C MET A 24 -11.79 -11.40 -14.17
N GLU A 25 -10.55 -10.97 -14.37
CA GLU A 25 -9.81 -10.19 -13.38
C GLU A 25 -9.92 -8.70 -13.74
N ARG A 26 -10.12 -7.85 -12.75
CA ARG A 26 -10.16 -6.40 -12.92
C ARG A 26 -9.31 -5.73 -11.86
N TYR A 27 -8.52 -4.76 -12.26
CA TYR A 27 -7.87 -3.83 -11.36
C TYR A 27 -8.56 -2.49 -11.47
N ARG A 28 -9.22 -2.05 -10.40
CA ARG A 28 -9.74 -0.69 -10.30
C ARG A 28 -8.74 0.15 -9.52
N ILE A 29 -8.36 1.27 -10.12
CA ILE A 29 -7.41 2.21 -9.53
C ILE A 29 -8.23 3.37 -8.94
N GLU A 30 -8.09 3.56 -7.63
CA GLU A 30 -8.62 4.71 -6.92
C GLU A 30 -7.46 5.55 -6.37
N PRO A 31 -7.68 6.83 -5.97
CA PRO A 31 -6.59 7.68 -5.50
C PRO A 31 -5.77 7.10 -4.33
N GLU A 32 -6.39 6.25 -3.50
CA GLU A 32 -5.79 5.72 -2.27
C GLU A 32 -5.69 4.18 -2.25
N SER A 33 -6.20 3.49 -3.28
CA SER A 33 -6.29 2.04 -3.28
C SER A 33 -6.24 1.45 -4.68
N ILE A 34 -5.88 0.17 -4.75
CA ILE A 34 -6.10 -0.65 -5.94
C ILE A 34 -7.00 -1.80 -5.52
N GLU A 35 -8.20 -1.88 -6.08
CA GLU A 35 -9.07 -3.04 -5.90
C GLU A 35 -8.72 -4.08 -6.95
N GLN A 36 -8.40 -5.30 -6.52
CA GLN A 36 -8.26 -6.44 -7.42
C GLN A 36 -9.54 -7.25 -7.33
N ILE A 37 -10.31 -7.30 -8.40
CA ILE A 37 -11.64 -7.91 -8.45
C ILE A 37 -11.60 -9.13 -9.35
N PHE A 38 -12.17 -10.25 -8.89
CA PHE A 38 -12.37 -11.44 -9.71
C PHE A 38 -13.85 -11.70 -9.91
N VAL A 39 -14.30 -11.86 -11.16
CA VAL A 39 -15.67 -12.22 -11.48
C VAL A 39 -15.70 -13.63 -12.03
N VAL A 40 -16.37 -14.52 -11.30
CA VAL A 40 -16.66 -15.89 -11.73
C VAL A 40 -18.06 -15.90 -12.31
N ALA A 41 -18.17 -16.04 -13.63
CA ALA A 41 -19.43 -15.88 -14.33
C ALA A 41 -20.41 -17.05 -14.11
N ARG A 42 -19.88 -18.26 -13.87
CA ARG A 42 -20.65 -19.50 -13.76
C ARG A 42 -19.99 -20.46 -12.78
N ALA A 43 -20.77 -21.36 -12.21
CA ALA A 43 -20.26 -22.43 -11.36
C ALA A 43 -19.21 -23.27 -12.10
N PRO A 44 -18.09 -23.63 -11.43
CA PRO A 44 -17.26 -24.74 -11.86
C PRO A 44 -18.09 -26.03 -11.97
N SER A 45 -17.66 -26.98 -12.79
CA SER A 45 -18.39 -28.23 -13.03
C SER A 45 -18.52 -29.14 -11.79
N ASP A 46 -17.67 -28.93 -10.79
CA ASP A 46 -17.63 -29.71 -9.56
C ASP A 46 -18.23 -28.90 -8.40
N TYR A 47 -19.18 -29.50 -7.67
CA TYR A 47 -19.75 -28.90 -6.47
C TYR A 47 -18.82 -29.15 -5.28
N GLY A 48 -18.06 -28.12 -4.93
CA GLY A 48 -17.13 -28.07 -3.80
C GLY A 48 -16.88 -26.61 -3.38
N ASP A 49 -15.88 -26.39 -2.54
CA ASP A 49 -15.48 -25.02 -2.18
C ASP A 49 -15.08 -24.25 -3.46
N LEU A 50 -15.51 -23.00 -3.58
CA LEU A 50 -15.01 -22.11 -4.62
C LEU A 50 -13.68 -21.53 -4.14
N VAL A 51 -12.59 -21.94 -4.81
CA VAL A 51 -11.22 -21.55 -4.48
C VAL A 51 -10.66 -20.66 -5.59
N CYS A 52 -10.30 -19.43 -5.24
CA CYS A 52 -9.50 -18.56 -6.10
C CYS A 52 -8.04 -18.62 -5.64
N SER A 53 -7.19 -19.28 -6.42
CA SER A 53 -5.77 -19.44 -6.12
C SER A 53 -4.93 -18.36 -6.78
N LEU A 54 -4.21 -17.59 -5.96
CA LEU A 54 -3.30 -16.56 -6.43
C LEU A 54 -1.86 -17.04 -6.24
N ARG A 55 -1.12 -17.14 -7.35
CA ARG A 55 0.33 -17.27 -7.32
C ARG A 55 0.95 -15.89 -7.27
N VAL A 56 1.86 -15.69 -6.33
CA VAL A 56 2.56 -14.43 -6.16
C VAL A 56 4.05 -14.68 -6.36
N ASP A 57 4.62 -14.03 -7.37
CA ASP A 57 6.05 -14.01 -7.61
C ASP A 57 6.61 -12.71 -7.03
N THR A 58 7.32 -12.81 -5.91
CA THR A 58 7.84 -11.65 -5.17
C THR A 58 8.99 -12.05 -4.27
N ASP A 59 9.96 -11.15 -4.09
CA ASP A 59 11.04 -11.30 -3.11
C ASP A 59 10.58 -10.97 -1.67
N LEU A 60 9.35 -10.49 -1.49
CA LEU A 60 8.82 -10.11 -0.18
C LEU A 60 8.27 -11.33 0.58
N PRO A 61 8.76 -11.61 1.80
CA PRO A 61 8.18 -12.65 2.64
C PRO A 61 6.70 -12.41 2.94
N LEU A 62 5.89 -13.44 2.71
CA LEU A 62 4.48 -13.47 3.08
C LEU A 62 4.31 -13.75 4.59
N ARG A 63 3.46 -12.96 5.24
CA ARG A 63 3.08 -13.13 6.66
C ARG A 63 1.57 -12.99 6.83
N ALA A 64 1.03 -13.68 7.84
CA ALA A 64 -0.32 -13.40 8.30
C ALA A 64 -0.37 -12.02 8.99
N GLY A 65 -1.38 -11.22 8.66
CA GLY A 65 -1.69 -9.94 9.31
C GLY A 65 -2.95 -10.01 10.17
N HIS A 66 -3.35 -8.89 10.78
CA HIS A 66 -4.57 -8.82 11.59
C HIS A 66 -5.86 -8.97 10.76
N SER A 67 -5.86 -8.47 9.52
CA SER A 67 -7.02 -8.40 8.63
C SER A 67 -6.67 -8.85 7.21
N GLY A 68 -5.95 -9.96 7.07
CA GLY A 68 -5.50 -10.50 5.79
C GLY A 68 -4.03 -10.93 5.80
N LEU A 69 -3.36 -10.73 4.66
CA LEU A 69 -1.96 -11.07 4.45
C LEU A 69 -1.10 -9.80 4.29
N VAL A 70 0.18 -9.92 4.63
CA VAL A 70 1.16 -8.86 4.42
C VAL A 70 2.40 -9.43 3.75
N PHE A 71 2.76 -8.86 2.60
CA PHE A 71 4.05 -9.08 1.94
C PHE A 71 5.01 -7.99 2.42
N ALA A 72 5.94 -8.31 3.32
CA ALA A 72 6.73 -7.29 4.02
C ALA A 72 8.24 -7.53 3.91
N GLY A 73 8.96 -6.47 3.55
CA GLY A 73 10.42 -6.40 3.56
C GLY A 73 10.93 -5.38 4.57
N SER A 74 12.22 -5.04 4.47
CA SER A 74 12.87 -4.05 5.34
C SER A 74 12.44 -2.60 5.08
N HIS A 75 11.68 -2.34 4.02
CA HIS A 75 11.31 -0.98 3.57
C HIS A 75 9.79 -0.75 3.56
N GLY A 76 9.02 -1.62 4.22
CA GLY A 76 7.57 -1.60 4.19
C GLY A 76 6.97 -2.87 3.59
N GLY A 77 5.69 -2.81 3.22
CA GLY A 77 5.00 -3.97 2.67
C GLY A 77 3.67 -3.65 2.02
N VAL A 78 3.16 -4.63 1.28
CA VAL A 78 1.85 -4.60 0.64
C VAL A 78 0.89 -5.41 1.51
N ARG A 79 -0.25 -4.81 1.85
CA ARG A 79 -1.32 -5.50 2.56
C ARG A 79 -2.33 -6.02 1.55
N TYR A 80 -2.68 -7.28 1.70
CA TYR A 80 -3.74 -7.92 0.96
C TYR A 80 -4.86 -8.24 1.94
N GLY A 81 -5.94 -7.47 1.86
CA GLY A 81 -7.05 -7.51 2.81
C GLY A 81 -7.85 -8.80 2.76
N GLU A 82 -8.77 -8.95 3.72
CA GLU A 82 -9.77 -10.02 3.69
C GLU A 82 -10.65 -9.90 2.45
N ALA A 83 -10.80 -11.01 1.72
CA ALA A 83 -11.63 -11.04 0.54
C ALA A 83 -13.10 -11.26 0.92
N VAL A 84 -14.00 -10.59 0.19
CA VAL A 84 -15.44 -10.80 0.30
C VAL A 84 -15.97 -11.32 -1.03
N ALA A 85 -16.78 -12.38 -0.96
CA ALA A 85 -17.59 -12.83 -2.09
C ALA A 85 -18.93 -12.10 -2.08
N ILE A 86 -19.30 -11.52 -3.22
CA ILE A 86 -20.57 -10.85 -3.48
C ILE A 86 -21.32 -11.74 -4.48
N LEU A 87 -22.41 -12.35 -4.03
CA LEU A 87 -23.25 -13.20 -4.86
C LEU A 87 -24.15 -12.34 -5.75
N ALA A 88 -24.74 -12.94 -6.79
CA ALA A 88 -25.67 -12.26 -7.70
C ALA A 88 -26.88 -11.61 -7.02
N SER A 89 -27.28 -12.10 -5.84
CA SER A 89 -28.32 -11.52 -5.01
C SER A 89 -27.89 -10.25 -4.26
N GLY A 90 -26.61 -9.89 -4.32
CA GLY A 90 -25.97 -8.85 -3.50
C GLY A 90 -25.56 -9.32 -2.11
N ARG A 91 -25.82 -10.58 -1.73
CA ARG A 91 -25.38 -11.14 -0.45
C ARG A 91 -23.85 -11.16 -0.39
N ARG A 92 -23.30 -10.66 0.71
CA ARG A 92 -21.86 -10.63 0.99
C ARG A 92 -21.48 -11.79 1.91
N VAL A 93 -20.42 -12.52 1.58
CA VAL A 93 -19.91 -13.65 2.36
C VAL A 93 -18.40 -13.46 2.54
N ALA A 94 -17.93 -13.45 3.79
CA ALA A 94 -16.51 -13.39 4.08
C ALA A 94 -15.81 -14.67 3.57
N MET A 95 -14.70 -14.50 2.88
CA MET A 95 -13.88 -15.63 2.41
C MET A 95 -12.75 -15.89 3.39
N ARG A 96 -12.30 -17.15 3.46
CA ARG A 96 -11.08 -17.49 4.20
C ARG A 96 -9.87 -17.32 3.31
N THR A 97 -8.81 -16.73 3.84
CA THR A 97 -7.51 -16.66 3.17
C THR A 97 -6.57 -17.71 3.74
N VAL A 98 -6.00 -18.55 2.86
CA VAL A 98 -5.08 -19.63 3.25
C VAL A 98 -3.74 -19.43 2.55
N ALA A 99 -2.69 -19.12 3.31
CA ALA A 99 -1.36 -18.97 2.75
C ALA A 99 -0.80 -20.32 2.26
N SER A 100 -0.03 -20.29 1.17
CA SER A 100 0.69 -21.43 0.60
C SER A 100 2.14 -21.05 0.30
N GLU A 101 2.98 -22.02 -0.10
CA GLU A 101 4.38 -21.77 -0.42
C GLU A 101 4.59 -20.82 -1.60
N SER A 102 3.62 -20.73 -2.54
CA SER A 102 3.73 -19.92 -3.75
C SER A 102 2.72 -18.76 -3.84
N GLY A 103 2.05 -18.42 -2.74
CA GLY A 103 1.00 -17.41 -2.71
C GLY A 103 -0.08 -17.75 -1.69
N PHE A 104 -1.35 -17.72 -2.10
CA PHE A 104 -2.48 -17.98 -1.18
C PHE A 104 -3.78 -18.30 -1.93
N ASP A 105 -4.71 -18.91 -1.21
CA ASP A 105 -6.05 -19.24 -1.67
C ASP A 105 -7.11 -18.38 -0.97
N LEU A 106 -8.08 -17.90 -1.73
CA LEU A 106 -9.32 -17.31 -1.22
C LEU A 106 -10.43 -18.36 -1.35
N VAL A 107 -11.01 -18.76 -0.22
CA VAL A 107 -11.95 -19.89 -0.14
C VAL A 107 -13.33 -19.43 0.29
N LEU A 108 -14.32 -19.64 -0.60
CA LEU A 108 -15.74 -19.55 -0.30
C LEU A 108 -16.30 -20.97 -0.11
N PRO A 109 -16.80 -21.33 1.09
CA PRO A 109 -17.30 -22.68 1.36
C PRO A 109 -18.48 -23.08 0.46
N ALA A 110 -18.52 -24.35 0.04
CA ALA A 110 -19.56 -24.90 -0.85
C ALA A 110 -21.00 -24.65 -0.38
N GLY A 111 -21.23 -24.57 0.95
CA GLY A 111 -22.55 -24.34 1.54
C GLY A 111 -23.05 -22.90 1.42
N GLU A 112 -22.21 -21.96 0.97
CA GLU A 112 -22.55 -20.54 0.89
C GLU A 112 -23.02 -20.10 -0.51
N PHE A 113 -23.10 -21.01 -1.47
CA PHE A 113 -23.56 -20.66 -2.80
C PHE A 113 -24.23 -21.83 -3.52
N ASP A 114 -25.03 -21.50 -4.53
CA ASP A 114 -25.59 -22.43 -5.50
C ASP A 114 -25.50 -21.82 -6.91
N ASP A 115 -26.06 -22.48 -7.91
CA ASP A 115 -26.02 -21.99 -9.31
C ASP A 115 -26.65 -20.60 -9.48
N ARG A 116 -27.59 -20.21 -8.61
CA ARG A 116 -28.26 -18.89 -8.63
C ARG A 116 -27.43 -17.81 -7.95
N SER A 117 -26.38 -18.18 -7.23
CA SER A 117 -25.42 -17.23 -6.66
C SER A 117 -24.53 -16.58 -7.71
N PHE A 118 -24.46 -17.12 -8.94
CA PHE A 118 -23.60 -16.60 -10.01
C PHE A 118 -24.28 -15.48 -10.82
N PRO A 119 -23.52 -14.47 -11.29
CA PRO A 119 -22.07 -14.31 -11.15
C PRO A 119 -21.66 -13.99 -9.70
N ILE A 120 -20.53 -14.55 -9.28
CA ILE A 120 -19.90 -14.25 -7.99
C ILE A 120 -18.74 -13.29 -8.23
N THR A 121 -18.72 -12.19 -7.50
CA THR A 121 -17.61 -11.24 -7.48
C THR A 121 -16.79 -11.45 -6.22
N ILE A 122 -15.49 -11.64 -6.34
CA ILE A 122 -14.55 -11.75 -5.23
C ILE A 122 -13.75 -10.45 -5.21
N ASP A 123 -13.79 -9.76 -4.07
CA ASP A 123 -13.27 -8.40 -3.91
C ASP A 123 -12.27 -8.34 -2.74
N PRO A 124 -10.99 -8.64 -3.01
CA PRO A 124 -9.88 -8.35 -2.10
C PRO A 124 -9.36 -6.92 -2.28
N LEU A 125 -9.25 -6.22 -1.16
CA LEU A 125 -8.62 -4.91 -1.13
C LEU A 125 -7.09 -5.03 -1.07
N ILE A 126 -6.39 -4.54 -2.09
CA ILE A 126 -4.94 -4.34 -2.03
C ILE A 126 -4.70 -2.93 -1.51
N SER A 127 -4.00 -2.82 -0.39
CA SER A 127 -3.63 -1.52 0.18
C SER A 127 -2.14 -1.46 0.43
N THR A 128 -1.59 -0.28 0.16
CA THR A 128 -0.31 0.17 0.71
C THR A 128 -0.62 1.17 1.80
N ILE A 129 0.28 1.33 2.78
CA ILE A 129 0.12 2.44 3.73
C ILE A 129 0.30 3.75 2.97
N SER A 130 -0.64 4.68 3.12
CA SER A 130 -0.44 6.06 2.69
C SER A 130 0.46 6.74 3.70
N ILE A 131 1.48 7.43 3.18
CA ILE A 131 2.53 8.07 3.99
C ILE A 131 2.20 9.56 4.22
N ALA A 132 1.27 10.15 3.43
CA ALA A 132 0.67 11.45 3.72
C ALA A 132 -0.70 11.62 3.07
N GLY A 133 -1.68 12.04 3.88
CA GLY A 133 -2.99 12.52 3.43
C GLY A 133 -3.24 13.90 4.05
N THR A 134 -2.69 14.96 3.44
CA THR A 134 -2.88 16.34 3.94
C THR A 134 -3.64 17.18 2.92
N SER A 135 -4.42 18.15 3.40
CA SER A 135 -5.18 19.09 2.57
C SER A 135 -4.33 20.22 1.95
N ILE A 136 -3.03 20.24 2.24
CA ILE A 136 -2.08 21.22 1.73
C ILE A 136 -1.28 20.56 0.61
N ASP A 137 -1.03 21.32 -0.47
CA ASP A 137 -0.24 20.84 -1.60
C ASP A 137 1.19 20.55 -1.15
N LYS A 138 1.50 19.25 -1.12
CA LYS A 138 2.82 18.70 -0.82
C LYS A 138 3.32 17.97 -2.04
N ILE A 139 4.54 18.31 -2.45
CA ILE A 139 5.16 17.77 -3.65
C ILE A 139 6.51 17.14 -3.32
N MET A 140 7.00 16.30 -4.24
CA MET A 140 8.33 15.71 -4.18
C MET A 140 8.62 14.96 -2.85
N PRO A 141 7.76 14.03 -2.43
CA PRO A 141 8.00 13.29 -1.20
C PRO A 141 9.25 12.41 -1.33
N ASP A 142 9.95 12.23 -0.20
CA ASP A 142 10.98 11.21 -0.02
C ASP A 142 10.80 10.58 1.37
N VAL A 143 11.15 9.31 1.51
CA VAL A 143 10.85 8.53 2.73
C VAL A 143 12.05 7.71 3.14
N ALA A 144 12.36 7.76 4.43
CA ALA A 144 13.32 6.84 5.03
C ALA A 144 12.68 6.06 6.19
N PHE A 145 13.24 4.89 6.46
CA PHE A 145 12.75 3.95 7.46
C PHE A 145 13.82 3.65 8.51
N LEU A 146 13.43 3.64 9.78
CA LEU A 146 14.22 3.15 10.89
C LEU A 146 13.51 2.00 11.57
N ARG A 147 14.21 0.87 11.65
CA ARG A 147 13.72 -0.32 12.35
C ARG A 147 13.98 -0.19 13.84
N ASP A 148 13.05 -0.57 14.69
CA ASP A 148 13.34 -0.78 16.10
C ASP A 148 13.88 -2.20 16.31
N PRO A 149 15.13 -2.38 16.79
CA PRO A 149 15.69 -3.70 17.04
C PRO A 149 14.94 -4.48 18.14
N THR A 150 14.15 -3.80 18.99
CA THR A 150 13.27 -4.42 19.99
C THR A 150 11.88 -4.78 19.43
N GLY A 151 11.60 -4.41 18.17
CA GLY A 151 10.37 -4.76 17.44
C GLY A 151 9.13 -4.00 17.88
N SER A 152 9.25 -2.94 18.69
CA SER A 152 8.11 -2.26 19.29
C SER A 152 7.76 -0.93 18.61
N ARG A 153 8.68 -0.31 17.87
CA ARG A 153 8.53 1.06 17.31
C ARG A 153 9.27 1.28 16.00
N ASP A 154 8.92 0.54 14.96
CA ASP A 154 9.36 0.87 13.61
C ASP A 154 8.85 2.26 13.21
N LEU A 155 9.73 3.09 12.64
CA LEU A 155 9.45 4.48 12.30
C LEU A 155 9.71 4.74 10.82
N PHE A 156 8.84 5.53 10.22
CA PHE A 156 9.12 6.18 8.94
C PHE A 156 9.28 7.69 9.19
N LEU A 157 10.19 8.32 8.46
CA LEU A 157 10.18 9.76 8.30
C LEU A 157 9.94 10.06 6.83
N GLU A 158 8.82 10.70 6.58
CA GLU A 158 8.49 11.28 5.29
C GLU A 158 8.98 12.73 5.29
N VAL A 159 9.59 13.16 4.21
CA VAL A 159 9.86 14.57 3.92
C VAL A 159 9.20 14.95 2.62
N ASN A 160 8.61 16.14 2.56
CA ASN A 160 7.99 16.67 1.35
C ASN A 160 8.20 18.19 1.30
N VAL A 161 8.05 18.73 0.09
CA VAL A 161 8.06 20.17 -0.13
C VAL A 161 6.62 20.65 0.01
N GLU A 162 6.37 21.47 1.03
CA GLU A 162 5.11 22.18 1.19
C GLU A 162 5.14 23.50 0.41
N VAL A 163 4.14 23.71 -0.45
CA VAL A 163 4.03 24.93 -1.26
C VAL A 163 3.34 26.02 -0.42
N PHE A 164 4.12 26.81 0.32
CA PHE A 164 3.57 27.92 1.10
C PHE A 164 3.16 29.10 0.20
N SER A 165 3.97 29.43 -0.80
CA SER A 165 3.66 30.43 -1.83
C SER A 165 4.45 30.20 -3.12
N ALA A 166 4.23 31.04 -4.15
CA ALA A 166 4.95 30.94 -5.43
C ALA A 166 6.48 31.10 -5.31
N VAL A 167 6.97 31.73 -4.24
CA VAL A 167 8.41 32.01 -4.03
C VAL A 167 8.92 31.38 -2.73
N ASP A 168 8.09 30.63 -2.02
CA ASP A 168 8.37 30.15 -0.67
C ASP A 168 7.87 28.71 -0.54
N HIS A 169 8.82 27.83 -0.31
CA HIS A 169 8.58 26.39 -0.19
C HIS A 169 9.31 25.92 1.05
N ASP A 170 8.62 25.18 1.90
CA ASP A 170 9.16 24.70 3.17
C ASP A 170 9.31 23.18 3.10
N ILE A 171 10.33 22.61 3.74
CA ILE A 171 10.41 21.15 3.88
C ILE A 171 9.67 20.74 5.13
N ALA A 172 8.51 20.11 4.96
CA ALA A 172 7.78 19.48 6.04
C ALA A 172 8.22 18.03 6.19
N ALA A 173 8.35 17.60 7.44
CA ALA A 173 8.73 16.25 7.82
C ALA A 173 7.67 15.65 8.74
N THR A 174 7.22 14.43 8.43
CA THR A 174 6.22 13.68 9.21
C THR A 174 6.81 12.38 9.70
N ILE A 175 6.81 12.18 11.01
CA ILE A 175 7.18 10.90 11.63
C ILE A 175 5.92 10.04 11.67
N LEU A 176 6.02 8.84 11.10
CA LEU A 176 4.95 7.86 11.09
C LEU A 176 5.37 6.61 11.88
N ASP A 177 4.43 6.00 12.58
CA ASP A 177 4.62 4.67 13.15
C ASP A 177 4.49 3.55 12.09
N SER A 178 4.74 2.31 12.52
CA SER A 178 4.60 1.11 11.68
C SER A 178 3.20 0.89 11.08
N GLY A 179 2.18 1.53 11.65
CA GLY A 179 0.80 1.51 11.15
C GLY A 179 0.54 2.55 10.06
N GLY A 180 1.45 3.51 9.87
CA GLY A 180 1.27 4.69 9.02
C GLY A 180 0.61 5.86 9.75
N ALA A 181 0.44 5.80 11.08
CA ALA A 181 -0.11 6.91 11.83
C ALA A 181 0.96 7.97 12.09
N ALA A 182 0.65 9.24 11.82
CA ALA A 182 1.53 10.35 12.15
C ALA A 182 1.64 10.49 13.67
N ILE A 183 2.87 10.35 14.18
CA ILE A 183 3.19 10.46 15.61
C ILE A 183 4.05 11.69 15.92
N GLY A 184 4.42 12.46 14.89
CA GLY A 184 5.09 13.74 15.02
C GLY A 184 5.24 14.43 13.67
N SER A 185 5.41 15.74 13.68
CA SER A 185 5.68 16.52 12.47
C SER A 185 6.49 17.77 12.81
N PHE A 186 7.37 18.18 11.91
CA PHE A 186 8.16 19.40 12.04
C PHE A 186 8.57 19.92 10.67
N TYR A 187 8.95 21.20 10.61
CA TYR A 187 9.61 21.76 9.43
C TYR A 187 11.12 21.71 9.62
N VAL A 188 11.85 21.42 8.55
CA VAL A 188 13.32 21.45 8.55
C VAL A 188 13.82 22.88 8.72
N ASP A 189 13.12 23.83 8.09
CA ASP A 189 13.33 25.28 8.22
C ASP A 189 11.96 25.97 8.09
N ILE A 190 11.80 27.12 8.76
CA ILE A 190 10.57 27.93 8.74
C ILE A 190 10.85 29.39 8.36
N SER A 191 12.01 29.65 7.77
CA SER A 191 12.43 31.00 7.43
C SER A 191 11.65 31.53 6.22
N THR A 192 12.19 32.53 5.52
CA THR A 192 11.64 33.00 4.24
C THR A 192 12.45 32.50 3.05
N GLU A 193 13.47 31.68 3.29
CA GLU A 193 14.23 31.05 2.22
C GLU A 193 13.41 29.90 1.63
N SER A 194 13.46 29.73 0.31
CA SER A 194 12.74 28.63 -0.33
C SER A 194 13.63 27.38 -0.32
N TRP A 195 13.10 26.30 0.24
CA TRP A 195 13.74 25.01 0.32
C TRP A 195 13.02 23.99 -0.56
N THR A 196 13.78 23.24 -1.35
CA THR A 196 13.25 22.26 -2.31
C THR A 196 14.14 21.02 -2.38
N ALA A 197 13.77 20.06 -3.23
CA ALA A 197 14.57 18.87 -3.54
C ALA A 197 15.03 18.10 -2.28
N ALA A 198 14.16 17.99 -1.28
CA ALA A 198 14.47 17.26 -0.06
C ALA A 198 14.80 15.79 -0.35
N ARG A 199 15.85 15.29 0.29
CA ARG A 199 16.25 13.90 0.30
C ARG A 199 16.49 13.44 1.71
N ILE A 200 16.08 12.22 2.01
CA ILE A 200 16.21 11.66 3.34
C ILE A 200 16.95 10.33 3.31
N ALA A 201 17.81 10.11 4.30
CA ALA A 201 18.43 8.83 4.56
C ALA A 201 18.25 8.45 6.03
N ALA A 202 18.20 7.15 6.30
CA ALA A 202 18.21 6.60 7.64
C ALA A 202 19.55 5.92 7.93
N HIS A 203 20.08 6.14 9.13
CA HIS A 203 21.25 5.46 9.64
C HIS A 203 20.91 4.71 10.92
N GLN A 204 21.01 3.38 10.84
CA GLN A 204 20.83 2.47 11.96
C GLN A 204 22.19 2.12 12.57
N PRO A 205 22.49 2.53 13.82
CA PRO A 205 23.73 2.11 14.47
C PRO A 205 23.73 0.59 14.69
N ALA A 206 24.88 -0.06 14.43
CA ALA A 206 25.04 -1.51 14.50
C ALA A 206 24.90 -2.11 15.92
N THR A 207 24.98 -1.29 16.96
CA THR A 207 24.90 -1.71 18.36
C THR A 207 23.85 -0.89 19.10
N ALA A 208 22.77 -1.56 19.52
CA ALA A 208 21.66 -1.01 20.30
C ALA A 208 22.02 -0.52 21.72
N LEU A 209 23.31 -0.50 22.08
CA LEU A 209 23.79 -0.35 23.45
C LEU A 209 24.10 1.10 23.86
N GLN A 210 24.10 2.07 22.94
CA GLN A 210 24.52 3.44 23.30
C GLN A 210 23.60 4.56 22.81
N ILE A 211 22.83 4.34 21.75
CA ILE A 211 21.69 5.17 21.36
C ILE A 211 20.59 4.22 20.86
N PRO A 212 19.47 4.06 21.58
CA PRO A 212 18.45 3.06 21.22
C PRO A 212 17.67 3.40 19.95
N PHE A 213 17.91 4.58 19.37
CA PHE A 213 17.23 5.07 18.17
C PHE A 213 18.26 5.36 17.08
N GLY A 214 17.96 4.93 15.85
CA GLY A 214 18.70 5.41 14.68
C GLY A 214 18.44 6.88 14.40
N HIS A 215 19.13 7.41 13.39
CA HIS A 215 19.01 8.81 12.98
C HIS A 215 18.50 8.91 11.56
N PHE A 216 17.66 9.92 11.32
CA PHE A 216 17.38 10.40 9.98
C PHE A 216 18.30 11.58 9.66
N LEU A 217 18.79 11.62 8.42
CA LEU A 217 19.47 12.76 7.85
C LEU A 217 18.61 13.29 6.71
N VAL A 218 18.17 14.53 6.82
CA VAL A 218 17.46 15.24 5.76
C VAL A 218 18.41 16.26 5.15
N VAL A 219 18.48 16.28 3.82
CA VAL A 219 19.23 17.26 3.03
C VAL A 219 18.26 17.92 2.07
N ALA A 220 18.35 19.23 1.87
CA ALA A 220 17.51 19.97 0.96
C ALA A 220 18.30 21.07 0.27
N GLU A 221 17.85 21.48 -0.91
CA GLU A 221 18.39 22.60 -1.66
C GLU A 221 17.77 23.91 -1.17
N ARG A 222 18.61 24.93 -0.96
CA ARG A 222 18.19 26.24 -0.47
C ARG A 222 18.36 27.30 -1.55
N THR A 223 17.28 28.01 -1.84
CA THR A 223 17.29 29.23 -2.65
C THR A 223 17.02 30.44 -1.73
N PRO A 224 18.03 31.29 -1.46
CA PRO A 224 17.84 32.49 -0.65
C PRO A 224 16.81 33.43 -1.30
N GLN A 225 15.84 33.92 -0.53
CA GLN A 225 14.99 35.01 -0.99
C GLN A 225 15.72 36.36 -0.88
N GLY A 226 15.55 37.19 -1.90
CA GLY A 226 15.91 38.60 -1.86
C GLY A 226 14.94 39.42 -0.98
N GLY A 227 15.01 39.27 0.34
CA GLY A 227 14.52 40.25 1.33
C GLY A 227 13.08 40.12 1.83
N GLY A 228 12.95 39.93 3.15
CA GLY A 228 11.73 40.12 3.95
C GLY A 228 11.71 39.17 5.16
N ALA A 229 11.73 39.70 6.38
CA ALA A 229 11.67 38.90 7.61
C ALA A 229 10.22 38.64 8.05
N ARG A 230 9.92 37.44 8.55
CA ARG A 230 8.60 37.08 9.13
C ARG A 230 8.46 37.61 10.57
N GLY A 231 7.28 38.16 10.88
CA GLY A 231 6.83 38.44 12.24
C GLY A 231 6.08 37.24 12.81
N ILE A 232 6.44 36.86 14.03
CA ILE A 232 5.78 35.85 14.88
C ILE A 232 4.33 36.20 15.22
#